data_AF-A0A0J6VKK7-F1
#
_entry.id   AF-A0A0J6VKK7-F1
#
_cell.length_a   1.000
_cell.length_b   1.000
_cell.length_c   1.000
_cell.angle_alpha   90.00
_cell.angle_beta   90.00
_cell.angle_gamma   90.00
#
_symmetry.space_group_name_H-M   'P 1'
#
loop_
_entity.id
_entity.type
_entity.pdbx_description
1 polymer ?
#
loop_
_entity_poly.entity_id
_entity_poly.type
_entity_poly.pdbx_seq_one_letter_code
_entity_poly.pdbx_strand_id
1 'polypeptide(L)' 'MIKAANAFDDAVFRIDMIRTAINAAIRELPEDVPMFALVDVVNALWNLRNASVLLDKAADALEADTEAVQR' A
#
# COMPACT_ATOMS: atom_id res chain seq x y z
N MET A 1 2.26 10.02 -19.59
CA MET A 1 2.53 8.81 -18.79
C MET A 1 3.04 9.13 -17.39
N ILE A 2 4.01 10.04 -17.21
CA ILE A 2 4.56 10.46 -15.90
C ILE A 2 3.50 10.76 -14.82
N LYS A 3 2.39 11.43 -15.17
CA LYS A 3 1.33 11.76 -14.19
C LYS A 3 0.68 10.53 -13.53
N ALA A 4 0.59 9.41 -14.24
CA ALA A 4 -0.01 8.18 -13.70
C ALA A 4 0.99 7.43 -12.81
N ALA A 5 2.27 7.35 -13.20
CA ALA A 5 3.33 6.78 -12.37
C ALA A 5 3.43 7.52 -11.03
N ASN A 6 3.54 8.86 -11.06
CA ASN A 6 3.59 9.68 -9.84
C ASN A 6 2.35 9.49 -8.94
N ALA A 7 1.17 9.22 -9.53
CA ALA A 7 -0.04 8.97 -8.76
C ALA A 7 -0.01 7.59 -8.08
N PHE A 8 0.65 6.60 -8.68
CA PHE A 8 0.88 5.29 -8.07
C PHE A 8 1.92 5.38 -6.96
N ASP A 9 3.00 6.16 -7.12
CA ASP A 9 3.97 6.38 -6.05
C ASP A 9 3.33 7.08 -4.83
N ASP A 10 2.51 8.12 -5.06
CA ASP A 10 1.75 8.77 -3.99
C ASP A 10 0.79 7.78 -3.31
N ALA A 11 0.16 6.88 -4.08
CA ALA A 11 -0.69 5.84 -3.52
C ALA A 11 0.09 4.82 -2.67
N VAL A 12 1.28 4.39 -3.11
CA VAL A 12 2.19 3.51 -2.35
C VAL A 12 2.56 4.17 -1.02
N PHE A 13 2.98 5.43 -1.05
CA PHE A 13 3.32 6.20 0.15
C PHE A 13 2.15 6.30 1.13
N ARG A 14 0.93 6.61 0.64
CA ARG A 14 -0.27 6.68 1.48
C ARG A 14 -0.64 5.32 2.08
N ILE A 15 -0.49 4.24 1.33
CA ILE A 15 -0.72 2.89 1.83
C ILE A 15 0.24 2.59 3.00
N ASP A 16 1.51 2.96 2.88
CA ASP A 16 2.49 2.73 3.96
C ASP A 16 2.16 3.56 5.22
N MET A 17 1.69 4.80 5.06
CA MET A 17 1.18 5.60 6.17
C MET A 17 -0.02 4.94 6.85
N ILE A 18 -1.01 4.49 6.08
CA ILE A 18 -2.21 3.82 6.60
C ILE A 18 -1.82 2.54 7.34
N ARG A 19 -0.94 1.73 6.76
CA ARG A 19 -0.46 0.49 7.39
C ARG A 19 0.26 0.79 8.70
N THR A 20 1.06 1.85 8.76
CA THR A 20 1.73 2.29 9.99
C THR A 20 0.72 2.69 11.06
N ALA A 21 -0.29 3.50 10.70
CA ALA A 21 -1.34 3.93 11.63
C ALA A 21 -2.17 2.75 12.17
N ILE A 22 -2.57 1.81 11.30
CA ILE A 22 -3.32 0.63 11.72
C ILE A 22 -2.46 -0.27 12.62
N ASN A 23 -1.18 -0.45 12.32
CA ASN A 23 -0.28 -1.21 13.21
C ASN A 23 -0.14 -0.56 14.59
N ALA A 24 -0.15 0.77 14.67
CA ALA A 24 -0.20 1.46 15.96
C ALA A 24 -1.52 1.18 16.69
N ALA A 25 -2.66 1.27 16.00
CA ALA A 25 -3.97 0.96 16.57
C ALA A 25 -4.09 -0.49 17.07
N ILE A 26 -3.50 -1.46 16.37
CA ILE A 26 -3.46 -2.86 16.83
C ILE A 26 -2.78 -2.99 18.20
N ARG A 27 -1.72 -2.21 18.45
CA ARG A 27 -0.98 -2.24 19.73
C ARG A 27 -1.77 -1.62 20.88
N GLU A 28 -2.80 -0.84 20.58
CA GLU A 28 -3.68 -0.18 21.55
C GLU A 28 -4.99 -0.97 21.79
N LEU A 29 -5.19 -2.09 21.08
CA LEU A 29 -6.38 -2.93 21.27
C LEU A 29 -6.40 -3.54 22.68
N PRO A 30 -7.59 -3.66 23.30
CA PRO A 30 -7.73 -4.33 24.58
C PRO A 30 -7.54 -5.84 24.42
N GLU A 31 -7.14 -6.51 25.51
CA GLU A 31 -6.86 -7.96 25.52
C GLU A 31 -8.11 -8.82 25.23
N ASP A 32 -9.31 -8.27 25.44
CA ASP A 32 -10.59 -8.93 25.22
C ASP A 32 -11.17 -8.69 23.82
N VAL A 33 -10.39 -8.11 22.89
CA VAL A 33 -10.82 -7.89 21.51
C VAL A 33 -11.27 -9.22 20.88
N PRO A 34 -12.44 -9.27 20.22
CA PRO A 34 -12.87 -10.47 19.53
C PRO A 34 -11.85 -10.87 18.46
N MET A 35 -11.37 -12.13 18.51
CA MET A 35 -10.33 -12.62 17.61
C MET A 35 -10.65 -12.43 16.12
N PHE A 36 -11.92 -12.53 15.72
CA PHE A 36 -12.32 -12.31 14.33
C PHE A 36 -12.01 -10.88 13.87
N ALA A 37 -12.21 -9.88 14.73
CA ALA A 37 -11.96 -8.48 14.41
C ALA A 37 -10.47 -8.22 14.21
N LEU A 38 -9.61 -8.79 15.06
CA LEU A 38 -8.16 -8.71 14.89
C LEU A 38 -7.71 -9.37 13.57
N VAL A 39 -8.25 -10.55 13.26
CA VAL A 39 -7.93 -11.28 12.03
C VAL A 39 -8.36 -10.48 10.79
N ASP A 40 -9.55 -9.88 10.80
CA ASP A 40 -10.03 -9.05 9.69
C ASP A 40 -9.12 -7.82 9.45
N VAL A 41 -8.65 -7.18 10.53
CA VAL A 41 -7.70 -6.05 10.43
C VAL A 41 -6.36 -6.52 9.86
N VAL A 42 -5.83 -7.65 10.32
CA VAL A 42 -4.56 -8.21 9.80
C VAL A 42 -4.70 -8.59 8.31
N ASN A 43 -5.84 -9.16 7.92
CA ASN A 43 -6.13 -9.47 6.52
C ASN A 43 -6.21 -8.19 5.66
N ALA A 44 -6.82 -7.12 6.16
CA ALA A 44 -6.84 -5.83 5.49
C ALA A 44 -5.43 -5.25 5.30
N LEU A 45 -4.58 -5.32 6.33
CA LEU A 45 -3.17 -4.93 6.24
C LEU A 45 -2.39 -5.71 5.17
N TRP A 46 -2.68 -7.01 5.04
CA TRP A 46 -2.07 -7.84 4.01
C TRP A 46 -2.50 -7.44 2.60
N ASN A 47 -3.79 -7.15 2.40
CA ASN A 47 -4.29 -6.69 1.11
C ASN A 47 -3.70 -5.33 0.72
N LEU A 48 -3.54 -4.42 1.68
CA LEU A 48 -2.86 -3.14 1.48
C LEU A 48 -1.40 -3.35 1.06
N ARG A 49 -0.66 -4.27 1.70
CA ARG A 49 0.70 -4.62 1.28
C ARG A 49 0.74 -5.13 -0.16
N ASN A 50 -0.18 -6.00 -0.54
CA ASN A 50 -0.20 -6.53 -1.89
C ASN A 50 -0.54 -5.44 -2.92
N ALA A 51 -1.46 -4.54 -2.57
CA ALA A 51 -1.78 -3.38 -3.40
C ALA A 51 -0.56 -2.47 -3.61
N SER A 52 0.21 -2.16 -2.56
CA SER A 52 1.40 -1.30 -2.71
C SER A 52 2.43 -1.92 -3.66
N VAL A 53 2.73 -3.21 -3.52
CA VAL A 53 3.67 -3.92 -4.40
C VAL A 53 3.21 -3.94 -5.86
N LEU A 54 1.90 -4.06 -6.12
CA LEU A 54 1.38 -4.07 -7.49
C LEU A 54 1.38 -2.67 -8.11
N LEU A 55 1.09 -1.63 -7.33
CA LEU A 55 1.12 -0.24 -7.78
C LEU A 55 2.55 0.21 -8.09
N ASP A 56 3.50 -0.13 -7.23
CA ASP A 56 4.94 0.13 -7.41
C ASP A 56 5.46 -0.46 -8.73
N LYS A 57 5.18 -1.75 -8.97
CA LYS A 57 5.51 -2.41 -10.25
C LYS A 57 4.85 -1.75 -11.47
N ALA A 58 3.63 -1.25 -11.30
CA ALA A 58 2.93 -0.55 -12.38
C ALA A 58 3.54 0.83 -12.65
N ALA A 59 4.00 1.54 -11.61
CA ALA A 59 4.74 2.79 -11.74
C ALA A 59 6.05 2.54 -12.50
N ASP A 60 6.86 1.59 -12.06
CA ASP A 60 8.12 1.19 -12.70
C ASP A 60 7.94 0.91 -14.21
N ALA A 61 6.89 0.16 -14.57
CA ALA A 61 6.61 -0.18 -15.96
C ALA A 61 6.25 1.05 -16.81
N LEU A 62 5.49 2.00 -16.26
CA LEU A 62 5.10 3.23 -16.94
C LEU A 62 6.27 4.21 -17.09
N GLU A 63 7.17 4.25 -16.11
CA GLU A 63 8.41 5.03 -16.18
C GLU A 63 9.35 4.48 -17.23
N ALA A 64 9.59 3.17 -17.22
CA ALA A 64 10.45 2.50 -18.20
C ALA A 64 9.96 2.69 -19.65
N ASP A 65 8.65 2.59 -19.90
CA ASP A 65 8.06 2.84 -21.22
C ASP A 65 8.24 4.31 -21.65
N THR A 66 8.13 5.26 -20.69
CA THR A 66 8.38 6.68 -20.97
C THR A 66 9.83 6.92 -21.37
N GLU A 67 10.79 6.33 -20.65
CA GLU A 67 12.22 6.46 -20.99
C GLU A 67 12.56 5.85 -22.35
N ALA A 68 11.95 4.71 -22.69
CA ALA A 68 12.17 4.05 -23.97
C ALA A 68 11.73 4.91 -25.17
N VAL A 69 10.66 5.69 -25.02
CA VAL A 69 10.16 6.61 -26.05
C VAL A 69 11.01 7.89 -26.17
N GLN A 70 11.72 8.28 -25.11
CA GLN A 70 12.55 9.50 -25.10
C GLN A 70 13.99 9.29 -25.60
N ARG A 71 14.43 8.04 -25.81
CA ARG A 71 15.74 7.70 -26.40
C ARG A 71 15.67 7.62 -27.92
#